data_AF-A0A1V6DC64-F1
#
_entry.id   AF-A0A1V6DC64-F1
#
_cell.length_a   1.000
_cell.length_b   1.000
_cell.length_c   1.000
_cell.angle_alpha   90.00
_cell.angle_beta   90.00
_cell.angle_gamma   90.00
#
_symmetry.space_group_name_H-M   'P 1'
#
loop_
_entity.id
_entity.type
_entity.pdbx_description
1 polymer ?
#
loop_
_entity_poly.entity_id
_entity_poly.type
_entity_poly.pdbx_seq_one_letter_code
_entity_poly.pdbx_strand_id
1 'polypeptide(L)'
;MNAAMAITAFLCIFIGCNPGWLYAMLPFTVEYNAYTSYHVSETMQILLFTAVGFFLFVKKLAPEPTISVDLDYFYRKGGQAFLWLARKPIQCIDTCVGELYRVAGLIPAMKFSRDVGIFDGAVIDGFIDGLASTVRNIGGRLRLAQRGALQENLTMAFALGALLLLGILYFL
;
A
#
# COMPACT_ATOMS: atom_id res chain seq x y z
N MET A 1 22.48 -18.61 -11.86
CA MET A 1 22.04 -19.85 -12.53
C MET A 1 23.04 -21.00 -12.34
N ASN A 2 24.32 -20.84 -12.70
CA ASN A 2 25.33 -21.90 -12.62
C ASN A 2 25.55 -22.47 -11.20
N ALA A 3 25.56 -21.62 -10.16
CA ALA A 3 25.71 -22.08 -8.78
C ALA A 3 24.57 -22.99 -8.33
N ALA A 4 23.32 -22.68 -8.70
CA ALA A 4 22.16 -23.51 -8.37
C ALA A 4 22.22 -24.88 -9.08
N MET A 5 22.63 -24.90 -10.35
CA MET A 5 22.86 -26.16 -11.10
C MET A 5 23.99 -26.98 -10.48
N ALA A 6 25.07 -26.34 -10.04
CA ALA A 6 26.19 -27.02 -9.38
C ALA A 6 25.77 -27.64 -8.04
N ILE A 7 25.02 -26.90 -7.21
CA ILE A 7 24.53 -27.39 -5.92
C ILE A 7 23.58 -28.58 -6.12
N THR A 8 22.65 -28.48 -7.06
CA THR A 8 21.69 -29.57 -7.35
C THR A 8 22.38 -30.80 -7.92
N ALA A 9 23.32 -30.64 -8.86
CA ALA A 9 24.12 -31.75 -9.37
C ALA A 9 24.93 -32.44 -8.26
N PHE A 10 25.55 -31.66 -7.37
CA PHE A 10 26.26 -32.19 -6.20
C PHE A 10 25.31 -33.00 -5.30
N LEU A 11 24.13 -32.49 -4.98
CA LEU A 11 23.11 -33.19 -4.19
C LEU A 11 22.67 -34.50 -4.85
N CYS A 12 22.43 -34.51 -6.17
CA CYS A 12 22.05 -35.74 -6.90
C CYS A 12 23.14 -36.82 -6.80
N ILE A 13 24.41 -36.45 -6.99
CA ILE A 13 25.53 -37.40 -6.86
C ILE A 13 25.67 -37.86 -5.41
N PHE A 14 25.58 -36.94 -4.44
CA PHE A 14 25.73 -37.24 -3.02
C PHE A 14 24.65 -38.22 -2.53
N ILE A 15 23.38 -37.95 -2.80
CA ILE A 15 22.26 -38.80 -2.40
C ILE A 15 22.31 -40.14 -3.14
N GLY A 16 22.70 -40.13 -4.42
CA GLY A 16 22.89 -41.35 -5.20
C GLY A 16 23.96 -42.26 -4.57
N CYS A 17 25.16 -41.75 -4.33
CA CYS A 17 26.26 -42.53 -3.76
C CYS A 17 26.04 -42.92 -2.29
N ASN A 18 25.31 -42.11 -1.51
CA ASN A 18 25.06 -42.36 -0.08
C ASN A 18 23.57 -42.37 0.26
N PRO A 19 22.83 -43.44 -0.12
CA PRO A 19 21.39 -43.54 0.14
C PRO A 19 21.07 -43.68 1.64
N GLY A 20 22.03 -44.14 2.45
CA GLY A 20 21.87 -44.31 3.90
C GLY A 20 21.55 -43.00 4.63
N TRP A 21 22.08 -41.86 4.15
CA TRP A 21 21.75 -40.54 4.70
C TRP A 21 20.26 -40.22 4.56
N LEU A 22 19.65 -40.58 3.43
CA LEU A 22 18.22 -40.38 3.21
C LEU A 22 17.39 -41.36 4.06
N TYR A 23 17.84 -42.61 4.18
CA TYR A 23 17.16 -43.63 4.97
C TYR A 23 17.16 -43.33 6.48
N ALA A 24 18.19 -42.67 6.99
CA ALA A 24 18.24 -42.22 8.39
C ALA A 24 17.18 -41.16 8.72
N MET A 25 16.61 -40.47 7.73
CA MET A 25 15.54 -39.49 7.93
C MET A 25 14.14 -40.12 7.97
N LEU A 26 14.01 -41.40 7.63
CA LEU A 26 12.70 -42.05 7.66
C LEU A 26 12.26 -42.29 9.11
N PRO A 27 10.96 -42.07 9.43
CA PRO A 27 10.42 -42.25 10.78
C PRO A 27 10.35 -43.72 11.21
N PHE A 28 10.39 -44.66 10.26
CA PHE A 28 10.36 -46.10 10.51
C PHE A 28 11.59 -46.77 9.92
N THR A 29 12.12 -47.78 10.62
CA THR A 29 13.29 -48.54 10.19
C THR A 29 12.94 -49.41 8.98
N VAL A 30 13.62 -49.18 7.86
CA VAL A 30 13.49 -49.99 6.64
C VAL A 30 14.86 -50.56 6.29
N GLU A 31 14.99 -51.88 6.30
CA GLU A 31 16.19 -52.57 5.82
C GLU A 31 16.10 -52.74 4.30
N TYR A 32 16.54 -51.72 3.55
CA TYR A 32 16.60 -51.76 2.09
C TYR A 32 18.03 -51.53 1.59
N ASN A 33 18.54 -52.50 0.82
CA ASN A 33 19.87 -52.43 0.23
C ASN A 33 19.76 -52.00 -1.23
N ALA A 34 19.98 -50.71 -1.50
CA ALA A 34 19.87 -50.16 -2.86
C ALA A 34 20.91 -50.75 -3.84
N TYR A 35 22.11 -51.09 -3.35
CA TYR A 35 23.24 -51.56 -4.16
C TYR A 35 23.47 -53.07 -4.05
N THR A 36 22.47 -53.87 -4.38
CA THR A 36 22.67 -55.32 -4.55
C THR A 36 23.07 -55.66 -5.99
N SER A 37 23.75 -56.79 -6.18
CA SER A 37 24.13 -57.27 -7.51
C SER A 37 22.95 -57.38 -8.47
N TYR A 38 21.80 -57.83 -7.96
CA TYR A 38 20.55 -57.92 -8.73
C TYR A 38 20.10 -56.55 -9.23
N HIS A 39 19.92 -55.57 -8.34
CA HIS A 39 19.40 -54.24 -8.67
C HIS A 39 20.33 -53.49 -9.63
N VAL A 40 21.65 -53.62 -9.42
CA VAL A 40 22.66 -53.03 -10.31
C VAL A 40 22.59 -53.67 -11.70
N SER A 41 22.43 -55.00 -11.78
CA SER A 41 22.35 -55.69 -13.07
C SER A 41 21.11 -55.32 -13.87
N GLU A 42 19.94 -55.21 -13.22
CA GLU A 42 18.69 -54.78 -13.85
C GLU A 42 18.80 -53.34 -14.38
N THR A 43 19.31 -52.42 -13.55
CA THR A 43 19.50 -51.03 -13.94
C THR A 43 20.50 -50.90 -15.10
N MET A 44 21.59 -51.67 -15.09
CA MET A 44 22.57 -51.70 -16.19
C MET A 44 21.96 -52.23 -17.49
N GLN A 45 21.10 -53.25 -17.43
CA GLN A 45 20.42 -53.76 -18.63
C GLN A 45 19.51 -52.69 -19.25
N ILE A 46 18.74 -51.97 -18.44
CA ILE A 46 17.89 -50.86 -18.91
C ILE A 46 18.76 -49.73 -19.48
N LEU A 47 19.86 -49.38 -18.82
CA LEU A 47 20.79 -48.34 -19.28
C LEU A 47 21.43 -48.72 -20.62
N LEU A 48 21.89 -49.96 -20.79
CA LEU A 48 22.45 -50.44 -22.05
C LEU A 48 21.40 -50.48 -23.16
N PHE A 49 20.18 -50.90 -22.86
CA PHE A 49 19.09 -50.92 -23.84
C PHE A 49 18.72 -49.51 -24.32
N THR A 50 18.62 -48.55 -23.40
CA THR A 50 18.38 -47.14 -23.74
C THR A 50 19.54 -46.53 -24.53
N ALA A 51 20.79 -46.86 -24.19
CA ALA A 51 21.97 -46.46 -24.96
C ALA A 51 21.91 -47.00 -26.40
N VAL A 52 21.55 -48.28 -26.60
CA VAL A 52 21.35 -48.87 -27.93
C VAL A 52 20.26 -48.14 -28.70
N GLY A 53 19.11 -47.86 -28.06
CA GLY A 53 18.03 -47.08 -28.66
C GLY A 53 18.51 -45.70 -29.12
N PHE A 54 19.24 -44.98 -28.25
CA PHE A 54 19.82 -43.69 -28.60
C PHE A 54 20.75 -43.81 -29.80
N PHE A 55 21.74 -44.71 -29.78
CA PHE A 55 22.68 -44.91 -30.88
C PHE A 55 21.99 -45.24 -32.21
N LEU A 56 20.93 -46.03 -32.19
CA LEU A 56 20.14 -46.36 -33.38
C LEU A 56 19.42 -45.12 -33.93
N PHE A 57 18.86 -44.28 -33.06
CA PHE A 57 18.07 -43.12 -33.45
C PHE A 57 18.85 -41.79 -33.48
N VAL A 58 20.17 -41.76 -33.22
CA VAL A 58 21.00 -40.53 -33.22
C VAL A 58 20.73 -39.63 -34.44
N LYS A 59 20.59 -40.22 -35.63
CA LYS A 59 20.31 -39.46 -36.86
C LYS A 59 18.93 -38.83 -36.91
N LYS A 60 17.94 -39.40 -36.22
CA LYS A 60 16.56 -38.87 -36.11
C LYS A 60 16.37 -37.91 -34.93
N LEU A 61 17.24 -37.96 -33.93
CA LEU A 61 17.23 -37.01 -32.80
C LEU A 61 18.01 -35.72 -33.09
N ALA A 62 18.68 -35.63 -34.24
CA ALA A 62 19.36 -34.40 -34.64
C ALA A 62 18.35 -33.23 -34.69
N PRO A 63 18.66 -32.09 -34.06
CA PRO A 63 17.75 -30.97 -34.04
C PRO A 63 17.57 -30.41 -35.45
N GLU A 64 16.34 -30.44 -35.94
CA GLU A 64 15.95 -29.72 -37.16
C GLU A 64 15.52 -28.29 -36.79
N PRO A 65 15.74 -27.29 -37.65
CA PRO A 65 15.37 -25.89 -37.41
C PRO A 65 13.85 -25.69 -37.58
N THR A 66 13.07 -26.48 -36.85
CA THR A 66 11.61 -26.48 -36.82
C THR A 66 11.14 -26.08 -35.44
N ILE A 67 10.01 -25.37 -35.37
CA ILE A 67 9.40 -25.04 -34.07
C ILE A 67 8.69 -26.29 -33.55
N SER A 68 9.18 -26.86 -32.45
CA SER A 68 8.54 -27.98 -31.76
C SER A 68 7.25 -27.51 -31.08
N VAL A 69 6.10 -27.83 -31.68
CA VAL A 69 4.78 -27.47 -31.16
C VAL A 69 4.30 -28.59 -30.23
N ASP A 70 4.96 -28.70 -29.09
CA ASP A 70 4.58 -29.65 -28.04
C ASP A 70 3.71 -28.92 -26.99
N LEU A 71 4.21 -28.81 -25.75
CA LEU A 71 3.55 -28.08 -24.66
C LEU A 71 3.54 -26.56 -24.86
N ASP A 72 4.45 -26.03 -25.68
CA ASP A 72 4.53 -24.62 -26.02
C ASP A 72 3.24 -24.09 -26.66
N TYR A 73 2.48 -24.95 -27.36
CA TYR A 73 1.18 -24.56 -27.92
C TYR A 73 0.21 -24.12 -26.83
N PHE A 74 0.10 -24.91 -25.75
CA PHE A 74 -0.79 -24.60 -24.64
C PHE A 74 -0.36 -23.32 -23.94
N TYR A 75 0.94 -23.14 -23.72
CA TYR A 75 1.46 -21.93 -23.09
C TYR A 75 1.23 -20.67 -23.96
N ARG A 76 1.49 -20.77 -25.27
CA ARG A 76 1.28 -19.66 -26.21
C ARG A 76 -0.20 -19.30 -26.34
N LYS A 77 -1.09 -20.30 -26.45
CA LYS A 77 -2.53 -20.06 -26.55
C LYS A 77 -3.14 -19.59 -25.24
N GLY A 78 -2.74 -20.17 -24.12
CA GLY A 78 -3.15 -19.75 -22.78
C GLY A 78 -2.73 -18.31 -22.49
N GLY A 79 -1.49 -17.94 -22.81
CA GLY A 79 -0.99 -16.57 -22.67
C GLY A 79 -1.76 -15.58 -23.55
N GLN A 80 -2.10 -15.95 -24.78
CA GLN A 80 -2.94 -15.13 -25.66
C GLN A 80 -4.36 -14.95 -25.12
N ALA A 81 -4.97 -16.01 -24.58
CA ALA A 81 -6.29 -15.94 -23.96
C ALA A 81 -6.29 -15.07 -22.70
N PHE A 82 -5.26 -15.20 -21.85
CA PHE A 82 -5.06 -14.37 -20.68
C PHE A 82 -4.89 -12.89 -21.05
N LEU A 83 -4.06 -12.60 -22.07
CA LEU A 83 -3.87 -11.24 -22.57
C LEU A 83 -5.16 -10.64 -23.12
N TRP A 84 -5.94 -11.44 -23.85
CA TRP A 84 -7.25 -11.01 -24.34
C TRP A 84 -8.20 -10.66 -23.18
N LEU A 85 -8.26 -11.50 -22.15
CA LEU A 85 -9.08 -11.27 -20.96
C LEU A 85 -8.63 -10.01 -20.20
N ALA A 86 -7.34 -9.78 -20.05
CA ALA A 86 -6.84 -8.56 -19.41
C ALA A 86 -7.20 -7.30 -20.22
N ARG A 87 -7.02 -7.33 -21.54
CA ARG A 87 -7.18 -6.14 -22.38
C ARG A 87 -8.63 -5.80 -22.73
N LYS A 88 -9.53 -6.78 -22.78
CA LYS A 88 -10.90 -6.56 -23.26
C LYS A 88 -11.87 -6.40 -22.09
N PRO A 89 -12.27 -7.47 -21.37
CA PRO A 89 -13.27 -7.34 -20.31
C PRO A 89 -12.75 -6.55 -19.11
N ILE A 90 -11.54 -6.82 -18.62
CA ILE A 90 -11.03 -6.13 -17.43
C ILE A 90 -10.84 -4.63 -17.70
N GLN A 91 -10.20 -4.27 -18.81
CA GLN A 91 -10.03 -2.86 -19.19
C GLN A 91 -11.38 -2.14 -19.37
N CYS A 92 -12.39 -2.82 -19.92
CA CYS A 92 -13.72 -2.25 -20.08
C CYS A 92 -14.38 -1.95 -18.74
N ILE A 93 -14.29 -2.89 -17.78
CA ILE A 93 -14.83 -2.72 -16.43
C ILE A 93 -14.10 -1.58 -15.73
N ASP A 94 -12.77 -1.57 -15.77
CA ASP A 94 -11.94 -0.53 -15.16
C ASP A 94 -12.30 0.86 -15.70
N THR A 95 -12.43 0.98 -17.03
CA THR A 95 -12.83 2.24 -17.68
C THR A 95 -14.24 2.65 -17.27
N CYS A 96 -15.18 1.71 -17.21
CA CYS A 96 -16.55 1.98 -16.77
C CYS A 96 -16.62 2.46 -15.32
N VAL A 97 -15.89 1.81 -14.41
CA VAL A 97 -15.82 2.18 -13.00
C VAL A 97 -15.13 3.54 -12.83
N GLY A 98 -14.04 3.78 -13.56
CA GLY A 98 -13.35 5.06 -13.57
C GLY A 98 -14.24 6.21 -14.04
N GLU A 99 -14.99 6.01 -15.12
CA GLU A 99 -15.91 7.01 -15.64
C GLU A 99 -17.08 7.26 -14.67
N LEU A 100 -17.64 6.21 -14.07
CA LEU A 100 -18.65 6.34 -13.03
C LEU A 100 -18.13 7.13 -11.83
N TYR A 101 -16.93 6.83 -11.36
CA TYR A 101 -16.31 7.57 -10.25
C TYR A 101 -16.07 9.05 -10.59
N ARG A 102 -15.60 9.33 -11.81
CA ARG A 102 -15.41 10.69 -12.31
C ARG A 102 -16.72 11.48 -12.29
N VAL A 103 -17.78 10.91 -12.84
CA VAL A 103 -19.05 11.60 -13.04
C VAL A 103 -19.89 11.65 -11.76
N ALA A 104 -20.03 10.53 -11.06
CA ALA A 104 -20.89 10.41 -9.89
C ALA A 104 -20.20 10.76 -8.57
N GLY A 105 -18.87 10.70 -8.51
CA GLY A 105 -18.09 11.00 -7.31
C GLY A 105 -17.38 12.35 -7.39
N LEU A 106 -16.43 12.48 -8.32
CA LEU A 106 -15.48 13.59 -8.32
C LEU A 106 -16.15 14.94 -8.65
N ILE A 107 -16.95 15.00 -9.71
CA ILE A 107 -17.65 16.22 -10.14
C ILE A 107 -18.59 16.77 -9.04
N PRO A 108 -19.49 15.97 -8.45
CA PRO A 108 -20.36 16.47 -7.38
C PRO A 108 -19.59 16.82 -6.12
N ALA A 109 -18.52 16.09 -5.78
CA ALA A 109 -17.67 16.46 -4.64
C ALA A 109 -17.00 17.83 -4.84
N MET A 110 -16.48 18.12 -6.03
CA MET A 110 -15.92 19.44 -6.34
C MET A 110 -16.99 20.54 -6.29
N LYS A 111 -18.21 20.26 -6.77
CA LYS A 111 -19.32 21.22 -6.69
C LYS A 111 -19.69 21.50 -5.23
N PHE A 112 -19.82 20.46 -4.41
CA PHE A 112 -20.11 20.59 -2.99
C PHE A 112 -19.03 21.39 -2.26
N SER A 113 -17.75 21.11 -2.54
CA SER A 113 -16.63 21.86 -1.96
C SER A 113 -16.70 23.35 -2.32
N ARG A 114 -17.08 23.69 -3.56
CA ARG A 114 -17.27 25.07 -3.98
C ARG A 114 -18.46 25.73 -3.26
N ASP A 115 -19.56 25.02 -3.10
CA ASP A 115 -20.75 25.52 -2.40
C ASP A 115 -20.43 25.80 -0.91
N VAL A 116 -19.68 24.90 -0.25
CA VAL A 116 -19.19 25.10 1.12
C VAL A 116 -18.27 26.32 1.22
N GLY A 117 -17.36 26.52 0.25
CA GLY A 117 -16.49 27.69 0.23
C GLY A 117 -17.25 29.01 0.10
N ILE A 118 -18.35 29.04 -0.67
CA ILE A 118 -19.22 30.22 -0.77
C ILE A 118 -19.96 30.45 0.56
N PHE A 119 -20.44 29.38 1.20
CA PHE A 119 -21.09 29.48 2.51
C PHE A 119 -20.17 30.08 3.57
N ASP A 120 -18.91 29.64 3.61
CA ASP A 120 -17.90 30.17 4.53
C ASP A 120 -17.70 31.68 4.34
N GLY A 121 -17.42 32.12 3.10
CA GLY A 121 -17.18 33.53 2.80
C GLY A 121 -18.42 34.44 2.91
N ALA A 122 -19.64 33.91 2.73
CA ALA A 122 -20.86 34.72 2.79
C ALA A 122 -21.50 34.72 4.18
N VAL A 123 -21.56 33.56 4.83
CA VAL A 123 -22.31 33.36 6.08
C VAL A 123 -21.40 33.44 7.29
N ILE A 124 -20.28 32.70 7.28
CA ILE A 124 -19.39 32.63 8.44
C ILE A 124 -18.66 33.96 8.61
N ASP A 125 -18.00 34.45 7.57
CA ASP A 125 -17.33 35.76 7.60
C ASP A 125 -18.33 36.89 7.89
N GLY A 126 -19.50 36.88 7.24
CA GLY A 126 -20.55 37.89 7.48
C GLY A 126 -21.06 37.90 8.92
N PHE A 127 -21.23 36.72 9.53
CA PHE A 127 -21.63 36.59 10.92
C PHE A 127 -20.54 37.08 11.88
N ILE A 128 -19.28 36.69 11.66
CA ILE A 128 -18.13 37.08 12.49
C ILE A 128 -17.88 38.59 12.40
N ASP A 129 -17.88 39.18 11.20
CA ASP A 129 -17.68 40.62 11.00
C ASP A 129 -18.86 41.44 11.55
N GLY A 130 -20.09 40.93 11.44
CA GLY A 130 -21.28 41.52 12.05
C GLY A 130 -21.19 41.55 13.57
N LEU A 131 -20.75 40.45 14.19
CA LEU A 131 -20.49 40.41 15.63
C LEU A 131 -19.37 41.37 16.02
N ALA A 132 -18.22 41.34 15.33
CA ALA A 132 -17.06 42.17 15.63
C ALA A 132 -17.36 43.68 15.48
N SER A 133 -18.14 44.07 14.46
CA SER A 133 -18.58 45.45 14.27
C SER A 133 -19.56 45.92 15.35
N THR A 134 -20.49 45.05 15.75
CA THR A 134 -21.44 45.33 16.85
C THR A 134 -20.71 45.55 18.18
N VAL A 135 -19.77 44.66 18.51
CA VAL A 135 -18.94 44.78 19.73
C VAL A 135 -18.10 46.05 19.69
N ARG A 136 -17.46 46.37 18.56
CA ARG A 136 -16.68 47.62 18.39
C ARG A 136 -17.55 48.87 18.55
N ASN A 137 -18.75 48.88 18.00
CA ASN A 137 -19.67 50.01 18.10
C ASN A 137 -20.17 50.22 19.54
N ILE A 138 -20.49 49.13 20.26
CA ILE A 138 -20.86 49.18 21.68
C ILE A 138 -19.69 49.73 22.50
N GLY A 139 -18.48 49.20 22.29
CA GLY A 139 -17.26 49.70 22.94
C GLY A 139 -16.98 51.17 22.66
N GLY A 140 -17.19 51.63 21.42
CA GLY A 140 -17.05 53.03 21.04
C GLY A 140 -18.04 53.96 21.75
N ARG A 141 -19.32 53.55 21.84
CA ARG A 141 -20.35 54.29 22.58
C ARG A 141 -20.07 54.35 24.08
N LEU A 142 -19.66 53.22 24.67
CA LEU A 142 -19.24 53.16 26.08
C LEU A 142 -18.03 54.06 26.33
N ARG A 143 -17.05 54.08 25.42
CA ARG A 143 -15.86 54.93 25.52
C ARG A 143 -16.18 56.42 25.47
N LEU A 144 -17.17 56.83 24.69
CA LEU A 144 -17.66 58.22 24.66
C LEU A 144 -18.41 58.57 25.95
N ALA A 145 -19.24 57.67 26.48
CA ALA A 145 -19.90 57.85 27.77
C ALA A 145 -18.90 57.97 28.92
N GLN A 146 -17.77 57.24 28.86
CA GLN A 146 -16.71 57.28 29.86
C GLN A 146 -15.85 58.56 29.79
N ARG A 147 -15.74 59.22 28.62
CA ARG A 147 -14.87 60.40 28.45
C ARG A 147 -15.42 61.67 29.09
N GLY A 148 -16.73 61.87 29.12
CA GLY A 148 -17.34 63.06 29.74
C GLY A 148 -17.19 63.08 31.26
N ALA A 149 -17.31 61.91 31.90
CA ALA A 149 -17.24 61.78 33.35
C ALA A 149 -15.87 61.37 33.88
N LEU A 150 -14.85 61.11 33.05
CA LEU A 150 -13.56 60.64 33.58
C LEU A 150 -12.88 61.72 34.40
N GLN A 151 -12.90 62.99 33.95
CA GLN A 151 -12.28 64.08 34.67
C GLN A 151 -13.06 64.41 35.95
N GLU A 152 -14.40 64.46 35.88
CA GLU A 152 -15.26 64.66 37.06
C GLU A 152 -15.16 63.49 38.08
N ASN A 153 -15.21 62.24 37.61
CA ASN A 153 -15.09 61.06 38.49
C ASN A 153 -13.67 60.90 39.04
N LEU A 154 -12.61 61.18 38.28
CA LEU A 154 -11.26 61.20 38.84
C LEU A 154 -11.11 62.35 39.85
N THR A 155 -11.64 63.54 39.58
CA THR A 155 -11.60 64.64 40.57
C THR A 155 -12.40 64.31 41.82
N MET A 156 -13.59 63.71 41.71
CA MET A 156 -14.38 63.26 42.85
C MET A 156 -13.69 62.12 43.61
N ALA A 157 -13.10 61.14 42.91
CA ALA A 157 -12.36 60.05 43.54
C ALA A 157 -11.10 60.55 44.26
N PHE A 158 -10.32 61.45 43.64
CA PHE A 158 -9.16 62.07 44.28
C PHE A 158 -9.56 63.00 45.43
N ALA A 159 -10.66 63.76 45.32
CA ALA A 159 -11.15 64.63 46.40
C ALA A 159 -11.65 63.83 47.61
N LEU A 160 -12.42 62.75 47.38
CA LEU A 160 -12.82 61.83 48.44
C LEU A 160 -11.62 61.13 49.09
N GLY A 161 -10.65 60.69 48.28
CA GLY A 161 -9.39 60.12 48.77
C GLY A 161 -8.59 61.10 49.62
N ALA A 162 -8.49 62.37 49.21
CA ALA A 162 -7.82 63.42 49.97
C ALA A 162 -8.55 63.74 51.28
N LEU A 163 -9.89 63.81 51.27
CA LEU A 163 -10.68 64.00 52.50
C LEU A 163 -10.53 62.84 53.48
N LEU A 164 -10.52 61.59 52.99
CA LEU A 164 -10.25 60.41 53.83
C LEU A 164 -8.84 60.45 54.43
N LEU A 165 -7.83 60.80 53.63
CA LEU A 165 -6.45 60.97 54.11
C LEU A 165 -6.34 62.05 55.19
N LEU A 166 -6.98 63.22 54.99
CA LEU A 166 -7.01 64.29 55.98
C LEU A 166 -7.76 63.89 57.25
N GLY A 167 -8.87 63.15 57.13
CA GLY A 167 -9.60 62.61 58.27
C GLY A 167 -8.77 61.62 59.08
N ILE A 168 -8.00 60.76 58.41
CA ILE A 168 -7.06 59.82 59.06
C ILE A 168 -5.92 60.58 59.74
N LEU A 169 -5.35 61.60 59.09
CA LEU A 169 -4.27 62.42 59.65
C LEU A 169 -4.71 63.30 60.83
N TYR A 170 -5.97 63.74 60.86
CA TYR A 170 -6.54 64.49 62.00
C TYR A 170 -6.79 63.60 63.22
N PHE A 171 -7.01 62.29 63.01
CA PHE A 171 -7.29 61.33 64.07
C PHE A 171 -6.00 60.63 64.60
N LEU A 172 -4.86 60.82 63.94
CA LEU A 172 -3.53 60.36 64.35
C LEU A 172 -2.80 61.46 65.16
#